data_AF-A0A383CZF0-F1
#
_entry.id   AF-A0A383CZF0-F1
#
_cell.length_a   1.000
_cell.length_b   1.000
_cell.length_c   1.000
_cell.angle_alpha   90.00
_cell.angle_beta   90.00
_cell.angle_gamma   90.00
#
_symmetry.space_group_name_H-M   'P 1'
#
loop_
_entity.id
_entity.type
_entity.pdbx_description
1 polymer ?
#
loop_
_entity_poly.entity_id
_entity_poly.type
_entity_poly.pdbx_seq_one_letter_code
_entity_poly.pdbx_strand_id
1 'polypeptide(L)'
;MTLEFQQDRSPLTSDEITQKTYKCDLWRGGFEGVLSSGAQTFCLFIAIRYFNAGQITKSLIAAAPFMGMFLSMLLLHYASATNWGKSTWGALPSMITGACLLISAWTASMYLFAFFVITAYICRSALLPFITDIYGDNYPLDRRAAFFSKSLLLSVGVAALSGFIGS
;
A
#
# COMPACT_ATOMS: atom_id res chain seq x y z
N MET A 1 7.39 -24.44 31.11
CA MET A 1 6.00 -23.96 30.95
C MET A 1 5.85 -23.44 29.53
N THR A 2 5.60 -24.37 28.61
CA THR A 2 5.45 -24.14 27.18
C THR A 2 4.02 -23.69 26.92
N LEU A 3 3.83 -22.41 26.63
CA LEU A 3 2.55 -21.85 26.19
C LEU A 3 2.29 -22.32 24.76
N GLU A 4 1.63 -23.47 24.63
CA GLU A 4 1.02 -23.91 23.37
C GLU A 4 -0.18 -22.99 23.07
N PHE A 5 0.06 -21.97 22.24
CA PHE A 5 -1.03 -21.33 21.51
C PHE A 5 -1.56 -22.33 20.48
N GLN A 6 -2.42 -23.26 20.92
CA GLN A 6 -3.35 -23.94 20.03
C GLN A 6 -4.31 -22.88 19.49
N GLN A 7 -3.90 -22.25 18.40
CA GLN A 7 -4.78 -21.44 17.59
C GLN A 7 -5.69 -22.41 16.83
N ASP A 8 -6.90 -22.58 17.36
CA ASP A 8 -8.02 -23.24 16.71
C ASP A 8 -8.30 -22.57 15.35
N ARG A 9 -7.56 -22.98 14.32
CA ARG A 9 -7.89 -22.74 12.92
C ARG A 9 -8.53 -24.01 12.40
N SER A 10 -9.82 -24.15 12.63
CA SER A 10 -10.66 -24.93 11.71
C SER A 10 -10.26 -24.54 10.27
N PRO A 11 -9.95 -25.48 9.37
CA PRO A 11 -9.56 -25.15 8.01
C PRO A 11 -10.73 -24.44 7.34
N LEU A 12 -10.62 -23.11 7.22
CA LEU A 12 -11.62 -22.29 6.54
C LEU A 12 -11.84 -22.86 5.14
N THR A 13 -13.10 -23.02 4.78
CA THR A 13 -13.47 -23.42 3.41
C THR A 13 -13.00 -22.37 2.41
N SER A 14 -12.72 -22.77 1.18
CA SER A 14 -12.23 -21.85 0.13
C SER A 14 -13.14 -20.63 -0.08
N ASP A 15 -14.45 -20.80 0.13
CA ASP A 15 -15.44 -19.73 0.07
C ASP A 15 -15.30 -18.73 1.24
N GLU A 16 -15.04 -19.22 2.45
CA GLU A 16 -14.79 -18.37 3.62
C GLU A 16 -13.49 -17.56 3.48
N ILE A 17 -12.44 -18.18 2.92
CA ILE A 17 -11.17 -17.49 2.61
C ILE A 17 -11.41 -16.40 1.57
N THR A 18 -12.18 -16.70 0.52
CA THR A 18 -12.55 -15.74 -0.53
C THR A 18 -13.30 -14.55 0.06
N GLN A 19 -14.35 -14.78 0.85
CA GLN A 19 -15.14 -13.71 1.47
C GLN A 19 -14.32 -12.85 2.42
N LYS A 20 -13.50 -13.48 3.28
CA LYS A 20 -12.65 -12.75 4.23
C LYS A 20 -11.64 -11.87 3.49
N THR A 21 -11.00 -12.42 2.46
CA THR A 21 -10.08 -11.67 1.60
C THR A 21 -10.80 -10.51 0.91
N TYR A 22 -11.98 -10.76 0.34
CA TYR A 22 -12.78 -9.74 -0.34
C TYR A 22 -13.16 -8.58 0.57
N LYS A 23 -13.62 -8.86 1.80
CA LYS A 23 -13.96 -7.82 2.77
C LYS A 23 -12.73 -6.99 3.14
N CYS A 24 -11.62 -7.63 3.47
CA CYS A 24 -10.36 -6.93 3.79
C CYS A 24 -9.87 -6.11 2.60
N ASP A 25 -9.98 -6.66 1.39
CA ASP A 25 -9.55 -6.00 0.16
C ASP A 25 -10.41 -4.77 -0.17
N LEU A 26 -11.71 -4.81 0.11
CA LEU A 26 -12.60 -3.67 -0.08
C LEU A 26 -12.22 -2.50 0.85
N TRP A 27 -11.98 -2.78 2.13
CA TRP A 27 -11.50 -1.77 3.09
C TRP A 27 -10.16 -1.21 2.67
N ARG A 28 -9.21 -2.08 2.31
CA ARG A 28 -7.90 -1.70 1.80
C ARG A 28 -8.02 -0.82 0.56
N GLY A 29 -8.86 -1.20 -0.41
CA GLY A 29 -9.12 -0.43 -1.63
C GLY A 29 -9.62 0.98 -1.35
N GLY A 30 -10.52 1.15 -0.38
CA GLY A 30 -10.95 2.48 0.06
C GLY A 30 -9.80 3.36 0.58
N PHE A 31 -8.98 2.84 1.51
CA PHE A 31 -7.83 3.58 2.04
C PHE A 31 -6.73 3.80 0.98
N GLU A 32 -6.54 2.85 0.08
CA GLU A 32 -5.64 2.97 -1.05
C GLU A 32 -6.01 4.16 -1.93
N GLY A 33 -7.31 4.40 -2.17
CA GLY A 33 -7.80 5.55 -2.91
C GLY A 33 -7.37 6.88 -2.29
N VAL A 34 -7.58 7.03 -0.97
CA VAL A 34 -7.16 8.23 -0.22
C VAL A 34 -5.66 8.45 -0.38
N LEU A 35 -4.86 7.42 -0.10
CA LEU A 35 -3.40 7.49 -0.16
C LEU A 35 -2.87 7.74 -1.57
N SER A 36 -3.57 7.25 -2.61
CA SER A 36 -3.22 7.46 -4.01
C SER A 36 -3.37 8.93 -4.41
N SER A 37 -4.49 9.56 -4.03
CA SER A 37 -4.69 11.00 -4.25
C SER A 37 -3.69 11.84 -3.44
N GLY A 38 -3.34 11.39 -2.23
CA GLY A 38 -2.33 12.02 -1.39
C GLY A 38 -0.96 12.13 -2.05
N ALA A 39 -0.52 11.07 -2.73
CA ALA A 39 0.83 10.98 -3.30
C ALA A 39 1.04 12.00 -4.40
N GLN A 40 0.13 11.95 -5.37
CA GLN A 40 0.30 12.61 -6.65
C GLN A 40 -0.13 14.07 -6.59
N THR A 41 -1.09 14.38 -5.71
CA THR A 41 -1.68 15.71 -5.61
C THR A 41 -1.22 16.42 -4.35
N PHE A 42 -1.54 15.92 -3.15
CA PHE A 42 -1.32 16.66 -1.91
C PHE A 42 0.16 16.77 -1.51
N CYS A 43 0.89 15.67 -1.47
CA CYS A 43 2.31 15.70 -1.10
C CYS A 43 3.12 16.58 -2.04
N LEU A 44 2.82 16.53 -3.34
CA LEU A 44 3.46 17.37 -4.33
C LEU A 44 3.05 18.85 -4.18
N PHE A 45 1.76 19.14 -3.93
CA PHE A 45 1.32 20.51 -3.65
C PHE A 45 1.92 21.08 -2.37
N ILE A 46 2.01 20.31 -1.30
CA ILE A 46 2.66 20.71 -0.04
C ILE A 46 4.14 21.01 -0.30
N ALA A 47 4.85 20.13 -1.02
CA ALA A 47 6.23 20.35 -1.39
C ALA A 47 6.41 21.65 -2.21
N ILE A 48 5.52 21.91 -3.16
CA ILE A 48 5.60 23.10 -4.03
C ILE A 48 5.20 24.38 -3.31
N ARG A 49 4.01 24.41 -2.69
CA ARG A 49 3.39 25.63 -2.16
C ARG A 49 3.86 25.99 -0.75
N TYR A 50 4.00 25.01 0.13
CA TYR A 50 4.38 25.26 1.51
C TYR A 50 5.90 25.37 1.65
N PHE A 51 6.64 24.39 1.13
CA PHE A 51 8.10 24.34 1.29
C PHE A 51 8.90 25.02 0.17
N ASN A 52 8.26 25.48 -0.91
CA ASN A 52 8.94 26.03 -2.10
C ASN A 52 10.06 25.10 -2.60
N ALA A 53 9.78 23.80 -2.67
CA ALA A 53 10.79 22.80 -2.95
C ALA A 53 11.50 23.03 -4.29
N GLY A 54 12.78 22.66 -4.34
CA GLY A 54 13.57 22.68 -5.57
C GLY A 54 13.08 21.65 -6.60
N GLN A 55 13.54 21.79 -7.84
CA GLN A 55 13.14 20.91 -8.95
C GLN A 55 13.48 19.43 -8.67
N ILE A 56 14.67 19.17 -8.13
CA ILE A 56 15.14 17.81 -7.80
C ILE A 56 14.21 17.11 -6.81
N THR A 57 13.78 17.79 -5.75
CA THR A 57 12.89 17.23 -4.73
C THR A 57 11.52 16.86 -5.30
N LYS A 58 10.95 17.69 -6.17
CA LYS A 58 9.66 17.41 -6.83
C LYS A 58 9.76 16.19 -7.73
N SER A 59 10.82 16.13 -8.54
CA SER A 59 11.07 15.00 -9.43
C SER A 59 11.26 13.70 -8.66
N LEU A 60 11.95 13.74 -7.51
CA LEU A 60 12.11 12.58 -6.63
C LEU A 60 10.78 12.10 -6.02
N ILE A 61 9.94 13.03 -5.54
CA ILE A 61 8.60 12.68 -5.02
C ILE A 61 7.75 12.03 -6.13
N ALA A 62 7.77 12.58 -7.35
CA ALA A 62 7.04 12.03 -8.49
C ALA A 62 7.59 10.66 -8.95
N ALA A 63 8.90 10.43 -8.80
CA ALA A 63 9.57 9.18 -9.18
C ALA A 63 9.42 8.07 -8.13
N ALA A 64 9.05 8.39 -6.89
CA ALA A 64 8.98 7.45 -5.78
C ALA A 64 8.14 6.18 -6.06
N PRO A 65 6.95 6.25 -6.71
CA PRO A 65 6.19 5.04 -7.03
C PRO A 65 6.94 4.08 -7.95
N PHE A 66 7.66 4.61 -8.94
CA PHE A 66 8.45 3.81 -9.88
C PHE A 66 9.65 3.15 -9.20
N MET A 67 10.31 3.87 -8.28
CA MET A 67 11.36 3.29 -7.45
C MET A 67 10.83 2.15 -6.57
N GLY A 68 9.60 2.28 -6.06
CA GLY A 68 8.94 1.21 -5.30
C GLY A 68 8.61 -0.03 -6.13
N MET A 69 8.23 0.13 -7.40
CA MET A 69 8.06 -1.02 -8.31
C MET A 69 9.39 -1.76 -8.54
N PHE A 70 10.51 -1.04 -8.64
CA PHE A 70 11.82 -1.69 -8.70
C PHE A 70 12.16 -2.44 -7.40
N LEU A 71 11.90 -1.81 -6.25
CA LEU A 71 12.11 -2.42 -4.94
C LEU A 71 11.23 -3.67 -4.72
N SER A 72 10.05 -3.71 -5.36
CA SER A 72 9.10 -4.81 -5.24
C SER A 72 9.66 -6.13 -5.78
N MET A 73 10.44 -6.10 -6.87
CA MET A 73 11.13 -7.28 -7.39
C MET A 73 12.13 -7.84 -6.38
N LEU A 74 12.89 -6.95 -5.73
CA LEU A 74 13.88 -7.35 -4.74
C LEU A 74 13.19 -7.97 -3.50
N LEU A 75 12.12 -7.33 -3.01
CA LEU A 75 11.34 -7.82 -1.87
C LEU A 75 10.70 -9.17 -2.15
N LEU A 76 10.17 -9.40 -3.35
CA LEU A 76 9.64 -10.72 -3.74
C LEU A 76 10.73 -11.79 -3.72
N HIS A 77 11.93 -11.49 -4.22
CA HIS A 77 13.05 -12.43 -4.20
C HIS A 77 13.39 -12.84 -2.75
N TYR A 78 13.55 -11.88 -1.84
CA TYR A 78 13.82 -12.17 -0.43
C TYR A 78 12.64 -12.86 0.27
N ALA A 79 11.41 -12.49 -0.05
CA ALA A 79 10.22 -13.15 0.49
C ALA A 79 10.14 -14.62 0.07
N SER A 80 10.50 -14.95 -1.17
CA SER A 80 10.55 -16.34 -1.67
C SER A 80 11.62 -17.18 -0.97
N ALA A 81 12.69 -16.54 -0.48
CA ALA A 81 13.76 -17.18 0.26
C ALA A 81 13.45 -17.37 1.76
N THR A 82 12.33 -16.82 2.26
CA THR A 82 11.99 -16.79 3.69
C THR A 82 10.68 -17.55 3.94
N ASN A 83 10.59 -18.33 5.02
CA ASN A 83 9.38 -19.09 5.40
C ASN A 83 8.20 -18.24 5.94
N TRP A 84 8.23 -16.92 5.77
CA TRP A 84 7.19 -16.04 6.29
C TRP A 84 5.97 -16.01 5.37
N GLY A 85 4.78 -15.91 5.95
CA GLY A 85 3.55 -15.80 5.17
C GLY A 85 3.55 -14.56 4.27
N LYS A 86 3.06 -14.71 3.03
CA LYS A 86 2.93 -13.64 2.02
C LYS A 86 2.24 -12.38 2.58
N SER A 87 1.24 -12.58 3.45
CA SER A 87 0.52 -11.49 4.13
C SER A 87 1.41 -10.69 5.10
N THR A 88 2.38 -11.31 5.76
CA THR A 88 3.30 -10.62 6.69
C THR A 88 4.29 -9.76 5.92
N TRP A 89 4.82 -10.28 4.80
CA TRP A 89 5.68 -9.51 3.91
C TRP A 89 4.98 -8.32 3.27
N GLY A 90 3.68 -8.40 3.00
CA GLY A 90 2.87 -7.25 2.58
C GLY A 90 2.56 -6.27 3.72
N ALA A 91 2.38 -6.76 4.95
CA ALA A 91 2.07 -5.89 6.09
C ALA A 91 3.23 -4.93 6.45
N LEU A 92 4.47 -5.39 6.32
CA LEU A 92 5.66 -4.59 6.66
C LEU A 92 5.77 -3.29 5.84
N PRO A 93 5.78 -3.31 4.49
CA PRO A 93 5.77 -2.09 3.69
C PRO A 93 4.57 -1.18 3.99
N SER A 94 3.39 -1.76 4.23
CA SER A 94 2.18 -0.99 4.57
C SER A 94 2.32 -0.25 5.91
N MET A 95 2.86 -0.90 6.93
CA MET A 95 3.15 -0.27 8.22
C MET A 95 4.20 0.84 8.09
N ILE A 96 5.27 0.61 7.33
CA ILE A 96 6.30 1.61 7.08
C ILE A 96 5.70 2.82 6.37
N THR A 97 4.86 2.62 5.34
CA THR A 97 4.13 3.70 4.67
C THR A 97 3.32 4.52 5.66
N GLY A 98 2.52 3.88 6.51
CA GLY A 98 1.72 4.58 7.52
C GLY A 98 2.56 5.39 8.51
N ALA A 99 3.61 4.79 9.06
CA ALA A 99 4.50 5.44 10.02
C ALA A 99 5.24 6.64 9.39
N CYS A 100 5.78 6.49 8.18
CA CYS A 100 6.45 7.56 7.47
C CYS A 100 5.51 8.72 7.13
N LEU A 101 4.29 8.45 6.66
CA LEU A 101 3.32 9.51 6.37
C LEU A 101 2.90 10.25 7.64
N LEU A 102 2.71 9.54 8.75
CA LEU A 102 2.45 10.17 10.05
C LEU A 102 3.62 11.09 10.41
N ILE A 103 4.86 10.60 10.48
CA ILE A 103 6.03 11.43 10.82
C ILE A 103 6.18 12.63 9.88
N SER A 104 5.87 12.47 8.59
CA SER A 104 5.93 13.57 7.61
C SER A 104 4.96 14.71 7.95
N ALA A 105 3.80 14.42 8.56
CA ALA A 105 2.79 15.41 8.90
C ALA A 105 3.23 16.35 10.04
N TRP A 106 4.10 15.89 10.96
CA TRP A 106 4.63 16.72 12.06
C TRP A 106 5.95 17.41 11.73
N THR A 107 6.48 17.19 10.53
CA THR A 107 7.81 17.68 10.16
C THR A 107 7.74 19.11 9.60
N ALA A 108 8.52 20.02 10.18
CA ALA A 108 8.66 21.41 9.69
C ALA A 108 9.81 21.62 8.70
N SER A 109 10.62 20.60 8.42
CA SER A 109 11.75 20.66 7.48
C SER A 109 11.39 20.07 6.12
N MET A 110 11.66 20.81 5.05
CA MET A 110 11.42 20.37 3.67
C MET A 110 12.08 19.02 3.35
N TYR A 111 13.36 18.86 3.72
CA TYR A 111 14.14 17.67 3.38
C TYR A 111 13.65 16.44 4.13
N LEU A 112 13.28 16.60 5.40
CA LEU A 112 12.70 15.51 6.19
C LEU A 112 11.31 15.14 5.66
N PHE A 113 10.48 16.13 5.31
CA PHE A 113 9.18 15.89 4.68
C PHE A 113 9.33 15.07 3.40
N ALA A 114 10.21 15.52 2.49
CA ALA A 114 10.46 14.83 1.22
C ALA A 114 10.99 13.41 1.45
N PHE A 115 11.93 13.23 2.36
CA PHE A 115 12.49 11.91 2.68
C PHE A 115 11.40 10.93 3.13
N PHE A 116 10.58 11.30 4.13
CA PHE A 116 9.53 10.41 4.63
C PHE A 116 8.44 10.14 3.59
N VAL A 117 8.04 11.14 2.81
CA VAL A 117 7.06 10.97 1.73
C VAL A 117 7.60 10.01 0.65
N ILE A 118 8.85 10.22 0.20
CA ILE A 118 9.48 9.37 -0.82
C ILE A 118 9.55 7.93 -0.31
N THR A 119 10.07 7.71 0.90
CA THR A 119 10.16 6.38 1.50
C THR A 119 8.78 5.74 1.63
N ALA A 120 7.77 6.48 2.08
CA ALA A 120 6.41 5.97 2.23
C ALA A 120 5.85 5.46 0.89
N TYR A 121 6.03 6.21 -0.19
CA TYR A 121 5.47 5.87 -1.51
C TYR A 121 6.28 4.81 -2.26
N ILE A 122 7.58 4.69 -1.97
CA ILE A 122 8.39 3.53 -2.38
C ILE A 122 7.84 2.25 -1.72
N CYS A 123 7.69 2.25 -0.40
CA CYS A 123 7.18 1.09 0.35
C CYS A 123 5.74 0.72 -0.07
N ARG A 124 4.90 1.73 -0.30
CA ARG A 124 3.53 1.54 -0.78
C ARG A 124 3.50 0.82 -2.12
N SER A 125 4.32 1.25 -3.08
CA SER A 125 4.30 0.68 -4.43
C SER A 125 4.91 -0.72 -4.45
N ALA A 126 5.83 -1.01 -3.51
CA ALA A 126 6.39 -2.34 -3.32
C ALA A 126 5.38 -3.39 -2.83
N LEU A 127 4.22 -2.97 -2.32
CA LEU A 127 3.16 -3.85 -1.82
C LEU A 127 2.36 -4.55 -2.94
N LEU A 128 2.28 -3.93 -4.12
CA LEU A 128 1.43 -4.39 -5.23
C LEU A 128 1.62 -5.87 -5.63
N PRO A 129 2.85 -6.39 -5.81
CA PRO A 129 3.03 -7.80 -6.18
C PRO A 129 2.55 -8.77 -5.10
N PHE A 130 2.75 -8.47 -3.81
CA PHE A 130 2.32 -9.34 -2.72
C PHE A 130 0.80 -9.50 -2.68
N ILE A 131 0.09 -8.38 -2.90
CA ILE A 131 -1.37 -8.38 -2.98
C ILE A 131 -1.84 -9.19 -4.20
N THR A 132 -1.18 -8.99 -5.34
CA THR A 132 -1.51 -9.71 -6.57
C THR A 132 -1.33 -11.22 -6.39
N ASP A 133 -0.27 -11.64 -5.71
CA ASP A 133 0.01 -13.03 -5.38
C ASP A 133 -1.05 -13.61 -4.40
N ILE A 134 -1.44 -12.85 -3.37
CA ILE A 134 -2.55 -13.23 -2.45
C ILE A 134 -3.86 -13.43 -3.20
N TYR A 135 -4.18 -12.61 -4.20
CA TYR A 135 -5.36 -12.84 -5.04
C TYR A 135 -5.26 -14.09 -5.90
N GLY A 136 -4.05 -14.52 -6.24
CA GLY A 136 -3.81 -15.77 -6.97
C GLY A 136 -4.17 -16.99 -6.14
N ASP A 137 -3.89 -16.92 -4.84
CA ASP A 137 -4.15 -18.01 -3.91
C ASP A 137 -5.60 -18.00 -3.38
N ASN A 138 -6.18 -16.81 -3.13
CA ASN A 138 -7.43 -16.69 -2.36
C ASN A 138 -8.69 -16.49 -3.21
N TYR A 139 -8.59 -16.14 -4.50
CA TYR A 139 -9.77 -15.95 -5.36
C TYR A 139 -9.90 -17.07 -6.40
N PRO A 140 -11.13 -17.52 -6.69
CA PRO A 140 -11.35 -18.58 -7.66
C PRO A 140 -11.02 -18.10 -9.09
N LEU A 141 -10.46 -18.99 -9.92
CA LEU A 141 -9.90 -18.67 -11.24
C LEU A 141 -10.92 -18.03 -12.20
N ASP A 142 -12.20 -18.42 -12.10
CA ASP A 142 -13.32 -17.95 -12.92
C ASP A 142 -13.77 -16.52 -12.59
N ARG A 143 -13.57 -16.08 -11.33
CA ARG A 143 -14.13 -14.81 -10.81
C ARG A 143 -13.10 -13.87 -10.19
N ARG A 144 -11.81 -14.20 -10.23
CA ARG A 144 -10.72 -13.37 -9.69
C ARG A 144 -10.74 -11.92 -10.20
N ALA A 145 -10.93 -11.72 -11.51
CA ALA A 145 -10.99 -10.39 -12.11
C ALA A 145 -12.20 -9.58 -11.60
N ALA A 146 -13.34 -10.22 -11.36
CA ALA A 146 -14.55 -9.55 -10.87
C ALA A 146 -14.39 -9.07 -9.43
N PHE A 147 -13.78 -9.87 -8.55
CA PHE A 147 -13.49 -9.46 -7.16
C PHE A 147 -12.48 -8.32 -7.10
N PHE A 148 -11.37 -8.44 -7.84
CA PHE A 148 -10.34 -7.40 -7.93
C PHE A 148 -10.91 -6.07 -8.46
N SER A 149 -11.70 -6.12 -9.54
CA SER A 149 -12.25 -4.92 -10.18
C SER A 149 -13.11 -4.09 -9.23
N LYS A 150 -13.86 -4.73 -8.32
CA LYS A 150 -14.69 -4.01 -7.34
C LYS A 150 -13.85 -3.20 -6.35
N SER A 151 -12.77 -3.78 -5.82
CA SER A 151 -11.84 -3.07 -4.94
C SER A 151 -11.13 -1.94 -5.69
N LEU A 152 -10.70 -2.19 -6.93
CA LEU A 152 -10.08 -1.18 -7.78
C LEU A 152 -11.01 0.00 -8.07
N LEU A 153 -12.26 -0.26 -8.47
CA LEU A 153 -13.26 0.78 -8.73
C LEU A 153 -13.55 1.62 -7.48
N LEU A 154 -13.63 0.97 -6.31
CA LEU A 154 -13.76 1.67 -5.04
C LEU A 154 -12.54 2.58 -4.77
N SER A 155 -11.32 2.07 -4.97
CA SER A 155 -10.09 2.85 -4.80
C SER A 155 -10.05 4.06 -5.72
N VAL A 156 -10.42 3.90 -7.00
CA VAL A 156 -10.46 5.00 -7.97
C VAL A 156 -11.54 6.02 -7.60
N GLY A 157 -12.74 5.55 -7.23
CA GLY A 157 -13.83 6.42 -6.80
C GLY A 157 -13.47 7.22 -5.56
N VAL A 158 -12.87 6.59 -4.55
CA VAL A 158 -12.39 7.28 -3.34
C VAL A 158 -11.26 8.24 -3.67
N ALA A 159 -10.30 7.87 -4.52
CA ALA A 159 -9.22 8.76 -4.95
C ALA A 159 -9.74 10.02 -5.66
N ALA A 160 -10.76 9.87 -6.52
CA ALA A 160 -11.40 11.00 -7.19
C ALA A 160 -12.12 11.91 -6.19
N LEU A 161 -12.87 11.34 -5.24
CA LEU A 161 -13.56 12.11 -4.20
C LEU A 161 -12.58 12.85 -3.28
N SER A 162 -11.54 12.16 -2.78
CA SER A 162 -10.56 12.78 -1.91
C SER A 162 -9.75 13.84 -2.65
N GLY A 163 -9.36 13.57 -3.90
CA GLY A 163 -8.70 14.54 -4.77
C GLY A 163 -9.54 15.79 -5.01
N PHE A 164 -10.84 15.63 -5.26
CA PHE A 164 -11.77 16.76 -5.42
C PHE A 164 -11.93 17.58 -4.13
N ILE A 165 -12.05 16.93 -2.97
CA ILE A 165 -12.22 17.61 -1.68
C ILE A 165 -10.96 18.39 -1.28
N GLY A 166 -9.77 17.87 -1.59
CA GLY A 166 -8.51 18.48 -1.17
C GLY A 166 -7.86 19.42 -2.20
N SER A 167 -8.41 19.54 -3.41
CA SER A 167 -7.93 20.49 -4.44
C SER A 167 -8.47 21.91 -4.21
#